data_AF-A0AAW9SEE3-F1
#
_entry.id   AF-A0AAW9SEE3-F1
#
_cell.length_a   1.000
_cell.length_b   1.000
_cell.length_c   1.000
_cell.angle_alpha   90.00
_cell.angle_beta   90.00
_cell.angle_gamma   90.00
#
_symmetry.space_group_name_H-M   'P 1'
#
loop_
_entity.id
_entity.type
_entity.pdbx_description
1 polymer ?
#
loop_
_entity_poly.entity_id
_entity_poly.type
_entity_poly.pdbx_seq_one_letter_code
_entity_poly.pdbx_strand_id
1 'polypeptide(L)'
;MKELLQNIGIDNFHNFLYEYEPVLLDWWDPEHQTSIEIQVGKDEEGFIELTVFFCPMVEQIVERNPVFYTSFKEETIEGNTLIAKPVADRIASELTLEFSEEQNAYFTQSYPESKQILEELLNLLSNKTPLYTFDLNEEEEQTEDLMPENALEHFIAMLSMNLEEMNQETILDGLEMAIAFEGVEYLETLKQELSKQETYDFEKKYGIDQNALALIKKIVESYEL
;
A
#
# COMPACT_ATOMS: atom_id res chain seq x y z
N MET A 1 1.72 -22.38 -13.41
CA MET A 1 1.85 -21.01 -12.85
C MET A 1 2.85 -20.94 -11.72
N LYS A 2 2.76 -21.81 -10.69
CA LYS A 2 3.74 -21.84 -9.59
C LYS A 2 5.21 -21.82 -10.03
N GLU A 3 5.59 -22.66 -10.99
CA GLU A 3 6.96 -22.67 -11.55
C GLU A 3 7.34 -21.35 -12.23
N LEU A 4 6.40 -20.66 -12.89
CA LEU A 4 6.65 -19.36 -13.50
C LEU A 4 6.98 -18.30 -12.42
N LEU A 5 6.23 -18.32 -11.32
CA LEU A 5 6.45 -17.43 -10.17
C LEU A 5 7.82 -17.71 -9.52
N GLN A 6 8.17 -18.97 -9.33
CA GLN A 6 9.48 -19.35 -8.80
C GLN A 6 10.65 -18.91 -9.70
N ASN A 7 10.46 -18.93 -11.02
CA ASN A 7 11.48 -18.48 -11.98
C ASN A 7 11.75 -16.97 -11.93
N ILE A 8 10.87 -16.19 -11.28
CA ILE A 8 11.04 -14.75 -11.10
C ILE A 8 11.40 -14.36 -9.66
N GLY A 9 11.73 -15.35 -8.81
CA GLY A 9 12.16 -15.12 -7.44
C GLY A 9 11.03 -15.09 -6.41
N ILE A 10 9.81 -15.53 -6.77
CA ILE A 10 8.73 -15.75 -5.79
C ILE A 10 8.87 -17.16 -5.21
N ASP A 11 9.43 -17.25 -4.02
CA ASP A 11 9.69 -18.50 -3.31
C ASP A 11 8.74 -18.75 -2.13
N ASN A 12 8.10 -17.69 -1.61
CA ASN A 12 7.08 -17.76 -0.57
C ASN A 12 5.69 -17.38 -1.08
N PHE A 13 4.70 -18.25 -0.83
CA PHE A 13 3.30 -18.08 -1.23
C PHE A 13 2.37 -17.81 -0.03
N HIS A 14 2.93 -17.60 1.16
CA HIS A 14 2.16 -17.37 2.37
C HIS A 14 1.95 -15.88 2.62
N ASN A 15 1.17 -15.21 1.76
CA ASN A 15 0.78 -13.81 1.90
C ASN A 15 1.97 -12.83 1.87
N PHE A 16 2.59 -12.71 0.69
CA PHE A 16 3.73 -11.82 0.43
C PHE A 16 3.43 -10.88 -0.73
N LEU A 17 4.06 -9.70 -0.70
CA LEU A 17 4.12 -8.75 -1.82
C LEU A 17 5.55 -8.67 -2.36
N TYR A 18 5.70 -8.79 -3.67
CA TYR A 18 6.98 -8.69 -4.36
C TYR A 18 6.95 -7.50 -5.31
N GLU A 19 7.86 -6.56 -5.13
CA GLU A 19 7.98 -5.39 -6.00
C GLU A 19 9.14 -5.59 -6.98
N TYR A 20 8.92 -5.29 -8.27
CA TYR A 20 9.92 -5.39 -9.32
C TYR A 20 10.35 -4.01 -9.82
N GLU A 21 11.47 -3.97 -10.53
CA GLU A 21 11.97 -2.74 -11.13
C GLU A 21 10.91 -2.06 -12.01
N PRO A 22 10.77 -0.73 -11.90
CA PRO A 22 9.89 0.03 -12.77
C PRO A 22 10.26 -0.14 -14.26
N VAL A 23 9.25 -0.34 -15.08
CA VAL A 23 9.38 -0.47 -16.53
C VAL A 23 8.51 0.55 -17.24
N LEU A 24 8.97 1.01 -18.40
CA LEU A 24 8.17 1.91 -19.24
C LEU A 24 7.13 1.09 -20.01
N LEU A 25 5.85 1.33 -19.72
CA LEU A 25 4.72 0.70 -20.38
C LEU A 25 3.93 1.76 -21.15
N ASP A 26 4.43 2.19 -22.31
CA ASP A 26 3.87 3.30 -23.12
C ASP A 26 2.37 3.17 -23.45
N TRP A 27 1.83 1.95 -23.39
CA TRP A 27 0.44 1.63 -23.68
C TRP A 27 -0.45 1.63 -22.43
N TRP A 28 0.14 1.62 -21.23
CA TRP A 28 -0.55 1.69 -19.95
C TRP A 28 -0.50 3.10 -19.40
N ASP A 29 0.72 3.62 -19.19
CA ASP A 29 1.00 4.99 -18.79
C ASP A 29 2.20 5.49 -19.59
N PRO A 30 1.99 6.35 -20.61
CA PRO A 30 3.06 6.86 -21.46
C PRO A 30 3.92 7.94 -20.78
N GLU A 31 3.47 8.48 -19.65
CA GLU A 31 4.15 9.59 -18.98
C GLU A 31 5.04 9.13 -17.83
N HIS A 32 4.75 7.96 -17.25
CA HIS A 32 5.45 7.45 -16.06
C HIS A 32 5.98 6.03 -16.25
N GLN A 33 7.06 5.71 -15.51
CA GLN A 33 7.44 4.32 -15.32
C GLN A 33 6.42 3.62 -14.42
N THR A 34 6.21 2.33 -14.64
CA THR A 34 5.27 1.52 -13.87
C THR A 34 6.04 0.45 -13.11
N SER A 35 5.99 0.50 -11.78
CA SER A 35 6.41 -0.63 -10.95
C SER A 35 5.39 -1.75 -11.09
N ILE A 36 5.86 -2.99 -11.18
CA ILE A 36 5.00 -4.16 -11.21
C ILE A 36 5.13 -4.82 -9.84
N GLU A 37 4.00 -4.94 -9.14
CA GLU A 37 3.93 -5.64 -7.87
C GLU A 37 3.15 -6.94 -8.05
N ILE A 38 3.60 -8.00 -7.36
CA ILE A 38 2.94 -9.30 -7.37
C ILE A 38 2.66 -9.71 -5.93
N GLN A 39 1.39 -9.79 -5.59
CA GLN A 39 0.93 -10.33 -4.31
C GLN A 39 0.57 -11.80 -4.49
N VAL A 40 1.07 -12.63 -3.58
CA VAL A 40 0.75 -14.06 -3.52
C VAL A 40 0.29 -14.45 -2.13
N GLY A 41 -0.91 -15.01 -2.05
CA GLY A 41 -1.49 -15.63 -0.87
C GLY A 41 -1.67 -17.13 -1.06
N LYS A 42 -1.96 -17.82 0.04
CA LYS A 42 -2.38 -19.21 0.00
C LYS A 42 -3.51 -19.41 1.00
N ASP A 43 -4.64 -19.89 0.50
CA ASP A 43 -5.83 -20.11 1.32
C ASP A 43 -5.74 -21.40 2.16
N GLU A 44 -6.76 -21.66 2.96
CA GLU A 44 -6.86 -22.85 3.81
C GLU A 44 -6.95 -24.16 3.00
N GLU A 45 -7.50 -24.11 1.79
CA GLU A 45 -7.64 -25.26 0.89
C GLU A 45 -6.35 -25.55 0.07
N GLY A 46 -5.39 -24.63 0.15
CA GLY A 46 -4.10 -24.67 -0.49
C GLY A 46 -4.07 -24.19 -1.94
N PHE A 47 -5.08 -23.43 -2.38
CA PHE A 47 -5.01 -22.61 -3.59
C PHE A 47 -4.09 -21.43 -3.36
N ILE A 48 -3.34 -21.07 -4.40
CA ILE A 48 -2.51 -19.89 -4.44
C ILE A 48 -3.34 -18.78 -5.05
N GLU A 49 -3.60 -17.74 -4.26
CA GLU A 49 -4.20 -16.50 -4.72
C GLU A 49 -3.09 -15.60 -5.24
N LEU A 50 -3.27 -15.06 -6.44
CA LEU A 50 -2.26 -14.27 -7.13
C LEU A 50 -2.90 -13.02 -7.69
N THR A 51 -2.37 -11.86 -7.30
CA THR A 51 -2.74 -10.57 -7.87
C THR A 51 -1.51 -9.87 -8.43
N VAL A 52 -1.61 -9.36 -9.65
CA VAL A 52 -0.58 -8.49 -10.26
C VAL A 52 -1.11 -7.06 -10.27
N PHE A 53 -0.30 -6.14 -9.79
CA PHE A 53 -0.60 -4.71 -9.80
C PHE A 53 0.36 -3.96 -10.71
N PHE A 54 -0.19 -2.97 -11.40
CA PHE A 54 0.61 -1.92 -12.03
C PHE A 54 0.53 -0.67 -11.16
N CYS A 55 1.71 -0.16 -10.80
CA CYS A 55 1.89 0.99 -9.92
C CYS A 55 2.65 2.08 -10.67
N PRO A 56 1.94 2.97 -11.40
CA PRO A 56 2.56 4.12 -12.04
C PRO A 56 3.29 5.00 -11.01
N MET A 57 4.53 5.40 -11.33
CA MET A 57 5.33 6.28 -10.48
C MET A 57 4.91 7.73 -10.66
N VAL A 58 3.74 8.08 -10.13
CA VAL A 58 3.22 9.46 -10.10
C VAL A 58 3.64 10.09 -8.77
N GLU A 59 4.15 11.33 -8.84
CA GLU A 59 4.65 12.16 -7.73
C GLU A 59 4.12 11.80 -6.32
N GLN A 60 4.84 10.94 -5.59
CA GLN A 60 4.59 10.52 -4.20
C GLN A 60 3.26 9.77 -3.91
N ILE A 61 2.47 9.42 -4.92
CA ILE A 61 1.23 8.64 -4.74
C ILE A 61 1.45 7.21 -5.25
N VAL A 62 1.23 6.23 -4.37
CA VAL A 62 1.24 4.81 -4.77
C VAL A 62 -0.17 4.40 -5.19
N GLU A 63 -0.47 4.49 -6.48
CA GLU A 63 -1.74 4.03 -7.04
C GLU A 63 -1.59 2.57 -7.53
N ARG A 64 -2.09 1.62 -6.74
CA ARG A 64 -2.08 0.19 -7.09
C ARG A 64 -3.27 -0.17 -7.97
N ASN A 65 -3.02 -0.48 -9.23
CA ASN A 65 -4.05 -0.91 -10.16
C ASN A 65 -4.00 -2.43 -10.34
N PRO A 66 -4.99 -3.20 -9.82
CA PRO A 66 -5.03 -4.64 -10.05
C PRO A 66 -5.32 -4.91 -11.53
N VAL A 67 -4.40 -5.61 -12.20
CA VAL A 67 -4.50 -5.90 -13.64
C VAL A 67 -4.76 -7.37 -13.94
N PHE A 68 -4.44 -8.25 -12.99
CA PHE A 68 -4.65 -9.69 -13.11
C PHE A 68 -4.91 -10.26 -11.73
N TYR A 69 -5.92 -11.12 -11.62
CA TYR A 69 -6.24 -11.87 -10.41
C TYR A 69 -6.54 -13.32 -10.78
N THR A 70 -6.06 -14.29 -10.00
CA THR A 70 -6.43 -15.69 -10.14
C THR A 70 -6.22 -16.45 -8.82
N SER A 71 -7.04 -17.48 -8.57
CA SER A 71 -6.82 -18.48 -7.52
C SER A 71 -6.56 -19.83 -8.20
N PHE A 72 -5.44 -20.49 -7.90
CA PHE A 72 -5.08 -21.74 -8.58
C PHE A 72 -4.40 -22.78 -7.69
N LYS A 73 -4.64 -24.05 -8.00
CA LYS A 73 -3.95 -25.19 -7.39
C LYS A 73 -3.60 -26.20 -8.47
N GLU A 74 -2.30 -26.48 -8.62
CA GLU A 74 -1.77 -27.30 -9.71
C GLU A 74 -2.17 -26.73 -11.09
N GLU A 75 -3.08 -27.41 -11.79
CA GLU A 75 -3.64 -27.02 -13.10
C GLU A 75 -5.14 -26.67 -13.02
N THR A 76 -5.64 -26.37 -11.82
CA THR A 76 -7.04 -25.99 -11.59
C THR A 76 -7.14 -24.51 -11.20
N ILE A 77 -8.11 -23.80 -11.77
CA ILE A 77 -8.51 -22.44 -11.37
C ILE A 77 -9.72 -22.56 -10.45
N GLU A 78 -9.71 -21.83 -9.35
CA GLU A 78 -10.88 -21.61 -8.50
C GLU A 78 -11.57 -20.30 -8.91
N GLY A 79 -12.88 -20.37 -9.13
CA GLY A 79 -13.65 -19.22 -9.58
C GLY A 79 -13.24 -18.77 -10.99
N ASN A 80 -12.90 -17.49 -11.13
CA ASN A 80 -12.49 -16.88 -12.39
C ASN A 80 -11.13 -16.22 -12.24
N THR A 81 -10.28 -16.35 -13.26
CA THR A 81 -9.20 -15.41 -13.50
C THR A 81 -9.80 -14.12 -14.06
N LEU A 82 -9.42 -12.98 -13.50
CA LEU A 82 -9.85 -11.65 -13.95
C LEU A 82 -8.68 -10.90 -14.57
N ILE A 83 -8.93 -10.20 -15.68
CA ILE A 83 -7.92 -9.43 -16.41
C ILE A 83 -8.49 -8.05 -16.72
N ALA A 84 -7.74 -7.00 -16.35
CA ALA A 84 -8.12 -5.63 -16.68
C ALA A 84 -8.17 -5.43 -18.21
N LYS A 85 -9.17 -4.68 -18.68
CA LYS A 85 -9.41 -4.45 -20.11
C LYS A 85 -8.17 -3.97 -20.90
N PRO A 86 -7.43 -2.93 -20.46
CA PRO A 86 -6.25 -2.47 -21.21
C PRO A 86 -5.17 -3.55 -21.34
N VAL A 87 -5.06 -4.42 -20.34
CA VAL A 87 -4.13 -5.55 -20.35
C VAL A 87 -4.62 -6.64 -21.30
N ALA A 88 -5.89 -7.04 -21.21
CA ALA A 88 -6.46 -8.03 -22.11
C ALA A 88 -6.32 -7.61 -23.59
N ASP A 89 -6.61 -6.34 -23.89
CA ASP A 89 -6.50 -5.78 -25.25
C ASP A 89 -5.05 -5.81 -25.78
N ARG A 90 -4.04 -5.79 -24.90
CA ARG A 90 -2.63 -5.72 -25.26
C ARG A 90 -1.92 -7.07 -25.29
N ILE A 91 -2.09 -7.87 -24.25
CA ILE A 91 -1.31 -9.10 -24.03
C ILE A 91 -2.12 -10.38 -24.25
N ALA A 92 -3.45 -10.28 -24.28
CA ALA A 92 -4.36 -11.41 -24.49
C ALA A 92 -5.12 -11.31 -25.82
N SER A 93 -4.63 -10.52 -26.79
CA SER A 93 -5.35 -10.20 -28.03
C SER A 93 -5.68 -11.41 -28.91
N GLU A 94 -4.96 -12.53 -28.74
CA GLU A 94 -5.19 -13.79 -29.46
C GLU A 94 -6.21 -14.70 -28.76
N LEU A 95 -6.60 -14.38 -27.52
CA LEU A 95 -7.55 -15.16 -26.72
C LEU A 95 -8.96 -14.60 -26.88
N THR A 96 -9.94 -15.49 -26.92
CA THR A 96 -11.37 -15.10 -26.93
C THR A 96 -11.88 -15.13 -25.49
N LEU A 97 -11.63 -14.05 -24.76
CA LEU A 97 -12.07 -13.88 -23.38
C LEU A 97 -13.47 -13.27 -23.32
N GLU A 98 -14.27 -13.68 -22.33
CA GLU A 98 -15.56 -13.06 -22.06
C GLU A 98 -15.37 -11.80 -21.21
N PHE A 99 -16.14 -10.75 -21.50
CA PHE A 99 -16.10 -9.50 -20.74
C PHE A 99 -17.26 -9.45 -19.74
N SER A 100 -16.95 -9.16 -18.48
CA SER A 100 -17.93 -8.92 -17.42
C SER A 100 -18.12 -7.42 -17.23
N GLU A 101 -19.29 -6.91 -17.59
CA GLU A 101 -19.67 -5.50 -17.34
C GLU A 101 -19.75 -5.18 -15.84
N GLU A 102 -20.14 -6.15 -15.01
CA GLU A 102 -20.25 -5.98 -13.55
C GLU A 102 -18.88 -5.78 -12.89
N GLN A 103 -17.88 -6.54 -13.35
CA GLN A 103 -16.52 -6.46 -12.83
C GLN A 103 -15.62 -5.53 -13.66
N ASN A 104 -16.13 -4.98 -14.76
CA ASN A 104 -15.40 -4.19 -15.75
C ASN A 104 -14.06 -4.85 -16.17
N ALA A 105 -14.08 -6.18 -16.34
CA ALA A 105 -12.89 -7.00 -16.58
C ALA A 105 -13.20 -8.16 -17.53
N TYR A 106 -12.18 -8.60 -18.26
CA TYR A 106 -12.23 -9.89 -18.95
C TYR A 106 -12.01 -11.02 -17.97
N PHE A 107 -12.58 -12.19 -18.25
CA PHE A 107 -12.39 -13.34 -17.39
C PHE A 107 -12.25 -14.65 -18.16
N THR A 108 -11.66 -15.63 -17.49
CA THR A 108 -11.58 -17.03 -17.95
C THR A 108 -11.50 -17.98 -16.76
N GLN A 109 -11.97 -19.22 -16.94
CA GLN A 109 -11.78 -20.34 -16.00
C GLN A 109 -10.71 -21.32 -16.50
N SER A 110 -10.12 -21.05 -17.66
CA SER A 110 -9.14 -21.91 -18.31
C SER A 110 -7.77 -21.69 -17.69
N TYR A 111 -7.22 -22.74 -17.07
CA TYR A 111 -5.86 -22.71 -16.53
C TYR A 111 -4.81 -22.41 -17.60
N PRO A 112 -4.81 -23.04 -18.80
CA PRO A 112 -3.85 -22.71 -19.85
C PRO A 112 -3.88 -21.25 -20.28
N GLU A 113 -5.07 -20.67 -20.47
CA GLU A 113 -5.22 -19.25 -20.85
C GLU A 113 -4.70 -18.34 -19.75
N SER A 114 -5.10 -18.61 -18.51
CA SER A 114 -4.64 -17.85 -17.34
C SER A 114 -3.11 -17.92 -17.19
N LYS A 115 -2.52 -19.10 -17.44
CA LYS A 115 -1.06 -19.32 -17.37
C LYS A 115 -0.34 -18.55 -18.47
N GLN A 116 -0.89 -18.55 -19.69
CA GLN A 116 -0.33 -17.80 -20.81
C GLN A 116 -0.35 -16.29 -20.53
N ILE A 117 -1.45 -15.75 -20.04
CA ILE A 117 -1.57 -14.32 -19.70
C ILE A 117 -0.58 -13.95 -18.59
N LEU A 118 -0.46 -14.78 -17.55
CA LEU A 118 0.52 -14.57 -16.50
C LEU A 118 1.94 -14.57 -17.09
N GLU A 119 2.30 -15.53 -17.94
CA GLU A 119 3.62 -15.58 -18.58
C GLU A 119 3.94 -14.30 -19.36
N GLU A 120 2.99 -13.76 -20.12
CA GLU A 120 3.13 -12.48 -20.81
C GLU A 120 3.31 -11.30 -19.86
N LEU A 121 2.54 -11.22 -18.77
CA LEU A 121 2.73 -10.20 -17.72
C LEU A 121 4.14 -10.28 -17.12
N LEU A 122 4.59 -11.49 -16.78
CA LEU A 122 5.92 -11.67 -16.22
C LEU A 122 7.02 -11.30 -17.23
N ASN A 123 6.77 -11.42 -18.53
CA ASN A 123 7.70 -10.99 -19.58
C ASN A 123 7.87 -9.47 -19.68
N LEU A 124 6.99 -8.68 -19.05
CA LEU A 124 7.16 -7.23 -18.93
C LEU A 124 8.27 -6.85 -17.94
N LEU A 125 8.59 -7.72 -16.98
CA LEU A 125 9.63 -7.45 -15.99
C LEU A 125 11.00 -7.30 -16.65
N SER A 126 11.69 -6.18 -16.38
CA SER A 126 13.07 -5.94 -16.84
C SER A 126 14.03 -7.01 -16.32
N ASN A 127 13.84 -7.41 -15.06
CA ASN A 127 14.63 -8.39 -14.33
C ASN A 127 13.72 -9.39 -13.62
N LYS A 128 14.13 -10.66 -13.58
CA LYS A 128 13.37 -11.77 -12.97
C LYS A 128 13.72 -11.95 -11.49
N THR A 129 13.95 -10.85 -10.80
CA THR A 129 14.29 -10.83 -9.37
C THR A 129 13.62 -9.62 -8.74
N PRO A 130 12.88 -9.78 -7.63
CA PRO A 130 12.25 -8.66 -6.95
C PRO A 130 13.29 -7.67 -6.43
N LEU A 131 12.95 -6.38 -6.44
CA LEU A 131 13.67 -5.34 -5.72
C LEU A 131 13.42 -5.44 -4.21
N TYR A 132 12.15 -5.61 -3.86
CA TYR A 132 11.69 -5.70 -2.49
C TYR A 132 10.73 -6.88 -2.33
N THR A 133 10.67 -7.40 -1.12
CA THR A 133 9.79 -8.50 -0.73
C THR A 133 9.27 -8.17 0.65
N PHE A 134 7.96 -8.16 0.80
CA PHE A 134 7.25 -7.78 2.02
C PHE A 134 6.43 -8.99 2.48
N ASP A 135 6.66 -9.44 3.72
CA ASP A 135 5.76 -10.38 4.38
C ASP A 135 4.54 -9.60 4.87
N LEU A 136 3.37 -9.88 4.30
CA LEU A 136 2.14 -9.19 4.68
C LEU A 136 1.52 -9.76 5.96
N ASN A 137 2.12 -10.80 6.55
CA ASN A 137 1.79 -11.27 7.90
C ASN A 137 2.70 -10.64 8.96
N GLU A 138 3.88 -10.15 8.58
CA GLU A 138 4.79 -9.42 9.50
C GLU A 138 4.34 -7.97 9.76
N GLU A 139 3.17 -7.55 9.25
CA GLU A 139 2.50 -6.32 9.72
C GLU A 139 2.11 -6.39 11.22
N GLU A 140 2.33 -7.52 11.91
CA GLU A 140 2.30 -7.60 13.39
C GLU A 140 3.68 -7.59 14.08
N GLU A 141 4.84 -7.58 13.40
CA GLU A 141 6.15 -7.70 14.09
C GLU A 141 7.28 -6.73 13.69
N GLN A 142 7.05 -5.73 12.82
CA GLN A 142 8.00 -4.60 12.64
C GLN A 142 7.34 -3.23 12.45
N THR A 143 6.27 -2.96 13.18
CA THR A 143 6.33 -1.71 13.94
C THR A 143 7.34 -1.97 15.07
N GLU A 144 8.60 -1.59 14.86
CA GLU A 144 9.28 -0.93 16.00
C GLU A 144 8.23 0.03 16.53
N ASP A 145 7.88 -0.09 17.80
CA ASP A 145 7.04 0.85 18.53
C ASP A 145 7.29 2.28 18.02
N LEU A 146 6.52 2.69 17.02
CA LEU A 146 6.16 4.06 16.74
C LEU A 146 4.88 4.36 17.53
N MET A 147 4.65 3.63 18.63
CA MET A 147 4.39 4.37 19.86
C MET A 147 5.66 5.19 20.07
N PRO A 148 5.65 6.48 19.71
CA PRO A 148 6.76 7.31 20.08
C PRO A 148 6.82 7.18 21.60
N GLU A 149 8.00 7.07 22.19
CA GLU A 149 8.12 7.15 23.65
C GLU A 149 7.52 8.48 24.21
N ASN A 150 7.01 9.36 23.33
CA ASN A 150 6.40 10.66 23.55
C ASN A 150 5.33 10.99 22.46
N ALA A 151 4.04 10.76 22.73
CA ALA A 151 2.92 11.10 21.83
C ALA A 151 2.91 12.58 21.40
N LEU A 152 3.37 13.49 22.27
CA LEU A 152 3.49 14.91 22.00
C LEU A 152 4.56 15.20 20.95
N GLU A 153 5.70 14.53 21.00
CA GLU A 153 6.76 14.69 20.00
C GLU A 153 6.31 14.22 18.62
N HIS A 154 5.58 13.11 18.54
CA HIS A 154 5.01 12.61 17.30
C HIS A 154 3.92 13.51 16.74
N PHE A 155 3.01 13.99 17.59
CA PHE A 155 2.01 14.95 17.19
C PHE A 155 2.66 16.22 16.62
N ILE A 156 3.70 16.73 17.28
CA ILE A 156 4.45 17.90 16.82
C ILE A 156 5.18 17.63 15.50
N ALA A 157 5.81 16.46 15.35
CA ALA A 157 6.47 16.06 14.11
C ALA A 157 5.47 16.04 12.94
N MET A 158 4.32 15.41 13.12
CA MET A 158 3.24 15.34 12.13
C MET A 158 2.72 16.74 11.75
N LEU A 159 2.47 17.62 12.72
CA LEU A 159 2.05 19.00 12.44
C LEU A 159 3.12 19.76 11.65
N SER A 160 4.41 19.61 12.02
CA SER A 160 5.52 20.31 11.36
C SER A 160 5.79 19.85 9.93
N MET A 161 5.43 18.60 9.60
CA MET A 161 5.61 18.03 8.27
C MET A 161 4.45 18.38 7.33
N ASN A 162 3.24 18.55 7.87
CA ASN A 162 2.02 18.60 7.07
C ASN A 162 1.34 19.97 7.03
N LEU A 163 1.77 20.95 7.83
CA LEU A 163 1.08 22.24 7.95
C LEU A 163 2.00 23.42 7.60
N GLU A 164 1.58 24.24 6.63
CA GLU A 164 2.27 25.48 6.26
C GLU A 164 2.08 26.61 7.30
N GLU A 165 0.97 26.59 8.05
CA GLU A 165 0.66 27.56 9.10
C GLU A 165 0.07 26.86 10.34
N MET A 166 0.51 27.27 11.55
CA MET A 166 -0.06 26.80 12.81
C MET A 166 -1.17 27.74 13.30
N ASN A 167 -2.40 27.35 13.04
CA ASN A 167 -3.60 28.00 13.53
C ASN A 167 -4.56 26.98 14.17
N GLN A 168 -5.69 27.45 14.71
CA GLN A 168 -6.59 26.57 15.44
C GLN A 168 -7.20 25.46 14.57
N GLU A 169 -7.54 25.78 13.32
CA GLU A 169 -8.17 24.85 12.38
C GLU A 169 -7.20 23.74 11.98
N THR A 170 -6.00 24.12 11.54
CA THR A 170 -4.95 23.18 11.14
C THR A 170 -4.49 22.23 12.26
N ILE A 171 -4.39 22.73 13.50
CA ILE A 171 -4.06 21.88 14.66
C ILE A 171 -5.20 20.92 14.98
N LEU A 172 -6.46 21.35 14.82
CA LEU A 172 -7.63 20.52 15.03
C LEU A 172 -7.70 19.39 13.98
N ASP A 173 -7.50 19.74 12.71
CA ASP A 173 -7.46 18.77 11.60
C ASP A 173 -6.34 17.74 11.82
N GLY A 174 -5.16 18.21 12.24
CA GLY A 174 -4.06 17.33 12.62
C GLY A 174 -4.41 16.41 13.80
N LEU A 175 -5.10 16.93 14.82
CA LEU A 175 -5.54 16.14 15.98
C LEU A 175 -6.55 15.07 15.58
N GLU A 176 -7.53 15.41 14.75
CA GLU A 176 -8.52 14.47 14.22
C GLU A 176 -7.87 13.38 13.37
N MET A 177 -6.90 13.77 12.53
CA MET A 177 -6.09 12.84 11.75
C MET A 177 -5.32 11.88 12.66
N ALA A 178 -4.60 12.39 13.66
CA ALA A 178 -3.88 11.54 14.60
C ALA A 178 -4.81 10.60 15.37
N ILE A 179 -5.97 11.06 15.83
CA ILE A 179 -6.94 10.18 16.52
C ILE A 179 -7.49 9.10 15.56
N ALA A 180 -7.72 9.45 14.29
CA ALA A 180 -8.18 8.48 13.30
C ALA A 180 -7.16 7.38 12.99
N PHE A 181 -5.86 7.71 13.02
CA PHE A 181 -4.77 6.76 12.77
C PHE A 181 -4.34 6.00 14.03
N GLU A 182 -4.17 6.69 15.16
CA GLU A 182 -3.58 6.16 16.40
C GLU A 182 -4.63 5.73 17.44
N GLY A 183 -5.91 6.05 17.19
CA GLY A 183 -7.03 5.73 18.07
C GLY A 183 -7.24 6.73 19.21
N VAL A 184 -8.34 6.52 19.95
CA VAL A 184 -8.79 7.39 21.06
C VAL A 184 -7.79 7.45 22.21
N GLU A 185 -7.04 6.36 22.45
CA GLU A 185 -6.06 6.27 23.53
C GLU A 185 -4.87 7.21 23.31
N TYR A 186 -4.60 7.61 22.07
CA TYR A 186 -3.61 8.61 21.70
C TYR A 186 -3.93 10.00 22.28
N LEU A 187 -5.21 10.41 22.23
CA LEU A 187 -5.65 11.69 22.79
C LEU A 187 -5.40 11.77 24.30
N GLU A 188 -5.68 10.69 25.02
CA GLU A 188 -5.48 10.63 26.47
C GLU A 188 -3.99 10.67 26.84
N THR A 189 -3.15 10.01 26.05
CA THR A 189 -1.69 10.06 26.20
C THR A 189 -1.14 11.47 25.93
N LEU A 190 -1.61 12.11 24.85
CA LEU A 190 -1.22 13.47 24.48
C LEU A 190 -1.62 14.50 25.56
N LYS A 191 -2.84 14.38 26.13
CA LYS A 191 -3.30 15.20 27.26
C LYS A 191 -2.41 15.02 28.49
N GLN A 192 -2.03 13.78 28.81
CA GLN A 192 -1.15 13.50 29.95
C GLN A 192 0.24 14.08 29.75
N GLU A 193 0.82 13.97 28.55
CA GLU A 193 2.15 14.51 28.26
C GLU A 193 2.18 16.03 28.23
N LEU A 194 1.17 16.69 27.64
CA LEU A 194 1.02 18.15 27.70
C LEU A 194 0.85 18.70 29.12
N SER A 195 0.41 17.85 30.06
CA SER A 195 0.31 18.18 31.49
C SER A 195 1.64 18.04 32.24
N LYS A 196 2.53 17.15 31.77
CA LYS A 196 3.89 16.98 32.30
C LYS A 196 4.74 18.11 31.69
N GLN A 197 5.24 19.04 32.51
CA GLN A 197 6.07 20.17 32.06
C GLN A 197 7.49 19.73 31.60
N GLU A 198 7.58 18.68 30.79
CA GLU A 198 8.86 18.22 30.26
C GLU A 198 9.35 19.19 29.18
N THR A 199 10.61 19.62 29.33
CA THR A 199 11.23 20.66 28.51
C THR A 199 11.88 20.02 27.30
N TYR A 200 11.05 19.56 26.36
CA TYR A 200 11.51 19.29 24.99
C TYR A 200 11.63 20.62 24.23
N ASP A 201 12.80 20.88 23.64
CA ASP A 201 13.08 22.07 22.83
C ASP A 201 12.55 21.85 21.40
N PHE A 202 11.23 21.95 21.24
CA PHE A 202 10.54 21.80 19.96
C PHE A 202 10.82 22.96 18.99
N GLU A 203 11.26 24.12 19.51
CA GLU A 203 11.65 25.26 18.68
C GLU A 203 12.90 24.92 17.87
N LYS A 204 13.91 24.31 18.51
CA LYS A 204 15.14 23.91 17.84
C LYS A 204 14.96 22.75 16.85
N LYS A 205 14.08 21.80 17.15
CA LYS A 205 13.92 20.57 16.36
C LYS A 205 12.87 20.71 15.24
N TYR A 206 11.78 21.43 15.49
CA TYR A 206 10.62 21.50 14.61
C TYR A 206 10.18 22.94 14.28
N GLY A 207 10.86 23.96 14.81
CA GLY A 207 10.48 25.36 14.58
C GLY A 207 9.22 25.79 15.32
N ILE A 208 8.75 25.01 16.29
CA ILE A 208 7.52 25.28 17.06
C ILE A 208 7.86 26.18 18.26
N ASP A 209 7.41 27.43 18.23
CA ASP A 209 7.62 28.36 19.33
C ASP A 209 6.67 28.09 20.52
N GLN A 210 6.89 28.81 21.64
CA GLN A 210 6.06 28.68 22.83
C GLN A 210 4.59 29.10 22.63
N ASN A 211 4.30 29.99 21.67
CA ASN A 211 2.93 30.43 21.39
C ASN A 211 2.15 29.33 20.65
N ALA A 212 2.79 28.71 19.67
CA ALA A 212 2.29 27.55 18.95
C ALA A 212 2.06 26.36 19.89
N LEU A 213 3.02 26.06 20.76
CA LEU A 213 2.88 25.00 21.76
C LEU A 213 1.72 25.27 22.74
N ALA A 214 1.54 26.52 23.16
CA ALA A 214 0.41 26.91 24.01
C ALA A 214 -0.94 26.77 23.29
N LEU A 215 -0.98 27.05 21.98
CA LEU A 215 -2.16 26.85 21.15
C LEU A 215 -2.50 25.36 20.99
N ILE A 216 -1.50 24.53 20.69
CA ILE A 216 -1.62 23.06 20.63
C ILE A 216 -2.19 22.53 21.94
N LYS A 217 -1.60 22.94 23.06
CA LYS A 217 -2.05 22.53 24.39
C LYS A 217 -3.52 22.86 24.63
N LYS A 218 -3.91 24.10 24.35
CA LYS A 218 -5.28 24.57 24.53
C LYS A 218 -6.28 23.73 23.72
N ILE A 219 -5.95 23.43 22.46
CA ILE A 219 -6.84 22.69 21.55
C ILE A 219 -7.01 21.25 22.06
N VAL A 220 -5.89 20.57 22.32
CA VAL A 220 -5.90 19.18 22.80
C VAL A 220 -6.63 19.03 24.15
N GLU A 221 -6.41 19.94 25.10
CA GLU A 221 -7.10 19.91 26.40
C GLU A 221 -8.61 20.17 26.28
N SER A 222 -9.03 20.96 25.29
CA SER A 222 -10.44 21.29 25.04
C SER A 222 -11.17 20.29 24.14
N TYR A 223 -10.46 19.33 23.55
CA TYR A 223 -11.03 18.38 22.60
C TYR A 223 -11.85 17.32 23.34
N GLU A 224 -13.14 17.26 23.01
CA GLU A 224 -14.12 16.27 23.46
C GLU A 224 -14.49 15.38 22.26
N LEU A 225 -14.50 14.06 22.49
CA LEU A 225 -14.88 13.04 21.51
C LEU A 225 -16.40 12.92 21.33
#